data_AF-A0A6X9KJW3-F1
#
_entry.id   AF-A0A6X9KJW3-F1
#
_cell.length_a   1.000
_cell.length_b   1.000
_cell.length_c   1.000
_cell.angle_alpha   90.00
_cell.angle_beta   90.00
_cell.angle_gamma   90.00
#
_symmetry.space_group_name_H-M   'P 1'
#
loop_
_entity.id
_entity.type
_entity.pdbx_description
1 polymer ?
#
loop_
_entity_poly.entity_id
_entity_poly.type
_entity_poly.pdbx_seq_one_letter_code
_entity_poly.pdbx_strand_id
1 'polypeptide(L)' 'RRERQMEGIAAAKARGVYRGRKPSIDPAEVYRLYTIEKMGATAIARQLGIGRASVYRALENYEQPA' A
#
# COMPACT_ATOMS: atom_id res chain seq x y z
N ARG A 1 16.54 -30.51 4.11
CA ARG A 1 16.41 -29.29 4.96
C ARG A 1 15.80 -28.08 4.22
N ARG A 2 16.09 -27.88 2.92
CA ARG A 2 15.54 -26.79 2.08
C ARG A 2 14.05 -26.99 1.72
N GLU A 3 13.64 -28.24 1.52
CA GLU A 3 12.28 -28.61 1.07
C GLU A 3 11.20 -28.28 2.09
N ARG A 4 11.42 -28.59 3.39
CA ARG A 4 10.46 -28.27 4.46
C ARG A 4 10.22 -26.78 4.65
N GLN A 5 11.22 -25.94 4.35
CA GLN A 5 11.09 -24.49 4.45
C GLN A 5 10.21 -23.94 3.31
N MET A 6 10.29 -24.53 2.10
CA MET A 6 9.41 -24.15 1.00
C MET A 6 7.95 -24.57 1.25
N GLU A 7 7.71 -25.76 1.81
CA GLU A 7 6.36 -26.16 2.25
C GLU A 7 5.81 -25.20 3.32
N GLY A 8 6.63 -24.80 4.29
CA GLY A 8 6.26 -23.81 5.29
C GLY A 8 5.91 -22.44 4.69
N ILE A 9 6.69 -21.96 3.73
CA ILE A 9 6.42 -20.70 3.01
C ILE A 9 5.16 -20.81 2.15
N ALA A 10 4.96 -21.92 1.44
CA ALA A 10 3.76 -22.16 0.64
C ALA A 10 2.51 -22.19 1.52
N ALA A 11 2.56 -22.89 2.65
CA ALA A 11 1.47 -22.92 3.62
C ALA A 11 1.25 -21.56 4.31
N ALA A 12 2.28 -20.72 4.47
CA ALA A 12 2.15 -19.36 5.01
C ALA A 12 1.61 -18.36 3.99
N LYS A 13 1.97 -18.50 2.70
CA LYS A 13 1.40 -17.75 1.57
C LYS A 13 -0.09 -18.09 1.39
N ALA A 14 -0.44 -19.38 1.44
CA ALA A 14 -1.83 -19.85 1.35
C ALA A 14 -2.69 -19.35 2.53
N ARG A 15 -2.09 -19.23 3.72
CA ARG A 15 -2.74 -18.62 4.90
C ARG A 15 -2.80 -17.09 4.86
N GLY A 16 -2.31 -16.45 3.79
CA GLY A 16 -2.39 -15.01 3.60
C GLY A 16 -1.62 -14.20 4.64
N VAL A 17 -0.64 -14.79 5.32
CA VAL A 17 0.12 -14.15 6.40
C VAL A 17 1.14 -13.14 5.84
N TYR A 18 1.57 -13.33 4.60
CA TYR A 18 2.50 -12.44 3.91
C TYR A 18 1.78 -11.31 3.16
N ARG A 19 1.13 -10.39 3.88
CA ARG A 19 0.45 -9.21 3.29
C ARG A 19 1.39 -8.02 3.08
N GLY A 20 2.66 -8.29 2.76
CA GLY A 20 3.69 -7.27 2.63
C GLY A 20 3.94 -6.47 3.92
N ARG A 21 4.73 -5.41 3.82
CA ARG A 21 4.86 -4.42 4.89
C ARG A 21 3.50 -3.73 5.03
N LYS A 22 2.99 -3.59 6.27
CA LYS A 22 1.81 -2.76 6.53
C LYS A 22 1.97 -1.41 5.82
N PRO A 23 0.97 -0.92 5.07
CA PRO A 23 1.02 0.40 4.48
C PRO A 23 1.36 1.41 5.58
N SER A 24 2.45 2.16 5.41
CA SER A 24 2.89 3.15 6.39
C SER A 24 2.06 4.44 6.35
N ILE A 25 1.08 4.50 5.44
CA ILE A 25 0.23 5.64 5.14
C ILE A 25 -1.20 5.16 4.99
N ASP A 26 -2.13 6.00 5.43
CA ASP A 26 -3.56 5.78 5.24
C ASP A 26 -3.95 6.17 3.79
N PRO A 27 -4.38 5.21 2.95
CA PRO A 27 -4.82 5.51 1.59
C PRO A 27 -6.05 6.43 1.55
N ALA A 28 -6.91 6.39 2.57
CA ALA A 28 -8.08 7.26 2.65
C ALA A 28 -7.66 8.73 2.81
N GLU A 29 -6.61 8.99 3.58
CA GLU A 29 -6.08 10.35 3.73
C GLU A 29 -5.48 10.86 2.41
N VAL A 30 -4.74 10.01 1.67
CA VAL A 30 -4.24 10.37 0.34
C VAL A 30 -5.40 10.70 -0.61
N TYR A 31 -6.46 9.89 -0.60
CA TYR A 31 -7.64 10.11 -1.43
C TYR A 31 -8.38 11.40 -1.05
N ARG A 32 -8.54 11.68 0.25
CA ARG A 32 -9.15 12.91 0.77
C ARG A 32 -8.39 14.15 0.30
N LEU A 33 -7.06 14.16 0.47
CA LEU A 33 -6.21 15.27 0.05
C LEU A 33 -6.23 15.48 -1.48
N TYR A 34 -6.32 14.40 -2.25
CA TYR A 34 -6.37 14.47 -3.71
C TYR A 34 -7.74 14.92 -4.23
N THR A 35 -8.83 14.40 -3.68
CA THR A 35 -10.18 14.58 -4.24
C THR A 35 -10.95 15.74 -3.61
N ILE A 36 -10.83 15.94 -2.30
CA ILE A 36 -11.53 17.00 -1.56
C ILE A 36 -10.70 18.28 -1.59
N GLU A 37 -9.45 18.20 -1.12
CA GLU A 37 -8.55 19.38 -1.04
C GLU A 37 -7.94 19.75 -2.41
N LYS A 38 -8.18 18.93 -3.45
CA LYS A 38 -7.67 19.11 -4.82
C LYS A 38 -6.15 19.33 -4.88
N MET A 39 -5.41 18.76 -3.93
CA MET A 39 -3.96 18.92 -3.88
C MET A 39 -3.27 18.08 -4.96
N GLY A 40 -2.19 18.62 -5.53
CA GLY A 40 -1.35 17.86 -6.45
C GLY A 40 -0.54 16.76 -5.74
N ALA A 41 -0.27 15.65 -6.42
CA ALA A 41 0.45 14.51 -5.86
C ALA A 41 1.83 14.85 -5.24
N THR A 42 2.52 15.87 -5.76
CA THR A 42 3.79 16.36 -5.20
C THR A 42 3.60 17.03 -3.83
N ALA A 43 2.51 17.78 -3.65
CA ALA A 43 2.22 18.46 -2.39
C ALA A 43 1.82 17.43 -1.32
N ILE A 44 0.96 16.48 -1.69
CA ILE A 44 0.57 15.35 -0.83
C ILE A 44 1.78 14.53 -0.40
N ALA A 45 2.67 14.21 -1.34
CA ALA A 45 3.92 13.51 -1.08
C ALA A 45 4.78 14.22 -0.03
N ARG A 46 4.94 15.55 -0.15
CA ARG A 46 5.69 16.37 0.82
C ARG A 46 5.01 16.42 2.19
N GLN A 47 3.69 16.60 2.22
CA GLN A 47 2.91 16.71 3.44
C GLN A 47 2.92 15.41 4.25
N LEU A 48 2.84 14.26 3.57
CA LEU A 48 2.82 12.95 4.21
C LEU A 48 4.20 12.30 4.34
N GLY A 49 5.26 12.96 3.84
CA GLY A 49 6.63 12.43 3.89
C GLY A 49 6.84 11.17 3.05
N ILE A 50 6.13 11.03 1.94
CA ILE A 50 6.18 9.87 1.05
C ILE A 50 6.68 10.23 -0.36
N GLY A 51 7.05 9.21 -1.14
CA GLY A 51 7.34 9.39 -2.56
C GLY A 51 6.07 9.60 -3.39
N ARG A 52 6.18 10.31 -4.51
CA ARG A 52 5.08 10.49 -5.48
C ARG A 52 4.50 9.16 -5.97
N ALA A 53 5.34 8.13 -6.15
CA ALA A 53 4.89 6.81 -6.53
C ALA A 53 3.95 6.18 -5.49
N SER A 54 4.21 6.41 -4.20
CA SER A 54 3.33 5.93 -3.11
C SER A 54 1.98 6.62 -3.12
N VAL A 55 1.91 7.90 -3.50
CA VAL A 55 0.65 8.63 -3.66
C VAL A 55 -0.21 7.97 -4.74
N TYR A 56 0.32 7.76 -5.94
CA TYR A 56 -0.43 7.13 -7.03
C TYR A 56 -0.86 5.70 -6.71
N ARG A 57 0.03 4.90 -6.08
CA ARG A 57 -0.34 3.55 -5.63
C ARG A 57 -1.46 3.57 -4.59
N ALA A 58 -1.46 4.54 -3.68
CA ALA A 58 -2.53 4.67 -2.70
C ALA A 58 -3.86 5.04 -3.36
N LEU A 59 -3.86 5.92 -4.37
CA LEU A 59 -5.06 6.26 -5.14
C LEU A 59 -5.58 5.06 -5.95
N GLU A 60 -4.72 4.37 -6.68
CA GLU A 60 -5.07 3.19 -7.48
C GLU A 60 -5.68 2.06 -6.62
N ASN A 61 -5.07 1.77 -5.46
CA ASN A 61 -5.60 0.78 -4.53
C ASN A 61 -6.90 1.21 -3.83
N TYR A 62 -7.19 2.51 -3.77
CA TYR A 62 -8.44 3.01 -3.18
C TYR A 62 -9.61 2.94 -4.18
N GLU A 63 -9.34 3.10 -5.47
CA GLU A 63 -10.34 2.97 -6.55
C GLU A 63 -10.61 1.53 -6.97
N GLN A 64 -9.74 0.58 -6.60
CA GLN A 64 -9.91 -0.85 -6.82
C GLN A 64 -10.32 -1.54 -5.50
N PRO A 65 -11.61 -1.49 -5.08
CA PRO A 65 -12.05 -2.33 -3.98
C PRO A 65 -11.89 -3.79 -4.41
N ALA A 66 -11.10 -4.55 -3.64
CA ALA A 66 -10.91 -5.99 -3.82
C ALA A 66 -12.20 -6.79 -3.58
#